data_AF-A0A6P3GXD8-F1
#
_entry.id   AF-A0A6P3GXD8-F1
#
_cell.length_a   1.000
_cell.length_b   1.000
_cell.length_c   1.000
_cell.angle_alpha   90.00
_cell.angle_beta   90.00
_cell.angle_gamma   90.00
#
_symmetry.space_group_name_H-M   'P 1'
#
loop_
_entity.id
_entity.type
_entity.pdbx_description
1 polymer ?
#
loop_
_entity_poly.entity_id
_entity_poly.type
_entity_poly.pdbx_seq_one_letter_code
_entity_poly.pdbx_strand_id
1 'polypeptide(L)'
;MKCLVTGSNVKVLGKAVHSLSRIGDELYLEPLEDGLSLRTVNSSRSAYACFLFAPLFFQQYQAATPGQDQLRCKILMKSFLSVFRSLAMLEKTVEKCCISLNDRSSRLVVQLHCKYGVRKTHNLSFQDCESLQAVFDPALCPHVLRAPARVLVEAVLPFPPALAEVTLGIGRGRRVILRSYQEEEADSAIKAMVTEMSIGEEDFQQLQAQEGVAITFCLKEFRGLLSFAESANLSLSIHFDAPGRPAIFAIEDSLLDGHFVLATLSESDSHPQTLHAQEELQRPEPGPQAHSTPHLDLDDFAVDDMDSYMIAMETTTGSEGSRALPSISLSPGLQRPCSSSPDSEEEDDDMEPSTVPGTPPPKKFRSLFFGSILAPAHSPQGPSPVLAEDSEGEG
;
A
#
# COMPACT_ATOMS: atom_id res chain seq x y z
N MET A 1 -12.61 25.22 12.59
CA MET A 1 -13.38 24.00 12.23
C MET A 1 -13.86 23.29 13.49
N LYS A 2 -15.10 22.77 13.52
CA LYS A 2 -15.61 21.90 14.59
C LYS A 2 -16.57 20.83 14.04
N CYS A 3 -16.30 19.57 14.35
CA CYS A 3 -17.12 18.42 13.96
C CYS A 3 -17.45 17.57 15.19
N LEU A 4 -18.74 17.32 15.46
CA LEU A 4 -19.21 16.50 16.57
C LEU A 4 -19.90 15.25 16.02
N VAL A 5 -19.32 14.08 16.23
CA VAL A 5 -19.89 12.77 15.89
C VAL A 5 -20.45 12.11 17.14
N THR A 6 -21.60 11.45 17.04
CA THR A 6 -22.26 10.78 18.17
C THR A 6 -22.78 9.40 17.81
N GLY A 7 -22.88 8.51 18.79
CA GLY A 7 -23.47 7.17 18.60
C GLY A 7 -22.67 6.29 17.65
N SER A 8 -23.36 5.48 16.83
CA SER A 8 -22.76 4.53 15.88
C SER A 8 -21.78 5.17 14.89
N ASN A 9 -22.01 6.42 14.51
CA ASN A 9 -21.17 7.14 13.54
C ASN A 9 -19.72 7.29 14.04
N VAL A 10 -19.48 7.30 15.35
CA VAL A 10 -18.13 7.32 15.94
C VAL A 10 -17.35 6.03 15.58
N LYS A 11 -18.03 4.87 15.55
CA LYS A 11 -17.45 3.59 15.12
C LYS A 11 -17.20 3.57 13.61
N VAL A 12 -18.10 4.15 12.82
CA VAL A 12 -17.95 4.25 11.35
C VAL A 12 -16.74 5.14 10.99
N LEU A 13 -16.62 6.33 11.59
CA LEU A 13 -15.45 7.19 11.42
C LEU A 13 -14.15 6.46 11.80
N GLY A 14 -14.15 5.76 12.94
CA GLY A 14 -13.01 4.95 13.36
C GLY A 14 -12.63 3.89 12.30
N LYS A 15 -13.59 3.15 11.77
CA LYS A 15 -13.36 2.16 10.70
C LYS A 15 -12.78 2.79 9.43
N ALA A 16 -13.26 3.96 9.02
CA ALA A 16 -12.72 4.67 7.86
C ALA A 16 -11.25 5.05 8.06
N VAL A 17 -10.87 5.51 9.27
CA VAL A 17 -9.46 5.77 9.61
C VAL A 17 -8.62 4.50 9.56
N HIS A 18 -9.12 3.36 10.06
CA HIS A 18 -8.43 2.08 9.93
C HIS A 18 -8.26 1.65 8.46
N SER A 19 -9.28 1.90 7.62
CA SER A 19 -9.25 1.63 6.18
C SER A 19 -8.19 2.48 5.46
N LEU A 20 -8.23 3.81 5.64
CA LEU A 20 -7.23 4.75 5.09
C LEU A 20 -5.81 4.42 5.56
N SER A 21 -5.63 3.96 6.80
CA SER A 21 -4.31 3.62 7.35
C SER A 21 -3.61 2.42 6.70
N ARG A 22 -4.30 1.67 5.83
CA ARG A 22 -3.73 0.60 5.01
C ARG A 22 -3.21 1.10 3.66
N ILE A 23 -3.51 2.34 3.28
CA ILE A 23 -3.14 2.96 2.01
C ILE A 23 -1.92 3.87 2.17
N GLY A 24 -1.96 4.80 3.14
CA GLY A 24 -0.91 5.82 3.29
C GLY A 24 -0.54 6.15 4.73
N ASP A 25 0.71 6.57 4.92
CA ASP A 25 1.26 7.00 6.22
C ASP A 25 0.80 8.42 6.63
N GLU A 26 0.09 9.13 5.75
CA GLU A 26 -0.30 10.53 5.91
C GLU A 26 -1.81 10.71 5.68
N LEU A 27 -2.48 11.40 6.60
CA LEU A 27 -3.90 11.76 6.49
C LEU A 27 -4.02 13.24 6.16
N TYR A 28 -4.75 13.54 5.08
CA TYR A 28 -5.12 14.87 4.64
C TYR A 28 -6.57 15.11 5.06
N LEU A 29 -6.82 16.19 5.79
CA LEU A 29 -8.11 16.54 6.39
C LEU A 29 -8.54 17.90 5.86
N GLU A 30 -9.66 17.92 5.12
CA GLU A 30 -10.19 19.10 4.45
C GLU A 30 -11.71 19.23 4.76
N PRO A 31 -12.11 20.14 5.67
CA PRO A 31 -13.51 20.57 5.78
C PRO A 31 -13.98 21.30 4.52
N LEU A 32 -14.89 20.67 3.78
CA LEU A 32 -15.63 21.25 2.65
C LEU A 32 -17.01 21.73 3.12
N GLU A 33 -17.72 22.46 2.26
CA GLU A 33 -19.13 22.81 2.48
C GLU A 33 -20.01 21.54 2.46
N ASP A 34 -19.74 20.64 1.51
CA ASP A 34 -20.39 19.33 1.34
C ASP A 34 -19.96 18.26 2.37
N GLY A 35 -19.17 18.65 3.38
CA GLY A 35 -18.80 17.78 4.50
C GLY A 35 -17.30 17.62 4.75
N LEU A 36 -16.94 16.69 5.63
CA LEU A 36 -15.55 16.45 6.01
C LEU A 36 -14.89 15.46 5.06
N SER A 37 -13.89 15.91 4.30
CA SER A 37 -13.06 15.02 3.47
C SER A 37 -11.84 14.53 4.25
N LEU A 38 -11.66 13.21 4.31
CA LEU A 38 -10.49 12.51 4.82
C LEU A 38 -9.82 11.77 3.67
N ARG A 39 -8.62 12.18 3.29
CA ARG A 39 -7.89 11.65 2.13
C ARG A 39 -6.53 11.11 2.52
N THR A 40 -6.02 10.17 1.73
CA THR A 40 -4.66 9.66 1.86
C THR A 40 -4.14 9.23 0.49
N VAL A 41 -2.83 9.15 0.37
CA VAL A 41 -2.12 8.69 -0.82
C VAL A 41 -0.97 7.79 -0.36
N ASN A 42 -0.71 6.71 -1.09
CA ASN A 42 0.42 5.83 -0.80
C ASN A 42 1.76 6.51 -1.17
N SER A 43 2.88 5.94 -0.73
CA SER A 43 4.21 6.53 -0.91
C SER A 43 4.66 6.68 -2.37
N SER A 44 4.18 5.80 -3.25
CA SER A 44 4.40 5.81 -4.71
C SER A 44 3.43 6.69 -5.49
N ARG A 45 2.40 7.25 -4.84
CA ARG A 45 1.25 7.93 -5.50
C ARG A 45 0.50 7.08 -6.53
N SER A 46 0.59 5.75 -6.41
CA SER A 46 -0.16 4.79 -7.23
C SER A 46 -1.52 4.42 -6.64
N ALA A 47 -1.78 4.77 -5.38
CA ALA A 47 -3.07 4.59 -4.74
C ALA A 47 -3.50 5.86 -3.99
N TYR A 48 -4.74 6.26 -4.22
CA TYR A 48 -5.42 7.36 -3.57
C TYR A 48 -6.68 6.83 -2.90
N ALA A 49 -7.01 7.30 -1.71
CA ALA A 49 -8.25 6.97 -1.04
C ALA A 49 -8.86 8.20 -0.35
N CYS A 50 -10.18 8.33 -0.48
CA CYS A 50 -10.96 9.44 0.04
C CYS A 50 -12.24 8.91 0.70
N PHE A 51 -12.53 9.39 1.90
CA PHE A 51 -13.88 9.36 2.49
C PHE A 51 -14.39 10.79 2.60
N LEU A 52 -15.61 11.04 2.13
CA LEU A 52 -16.36 12.27 2.36
C LEU A 52 -17.50 11.97 3.32
N PHE A 53 -17.54 12.63 4.47
CA PHE A 53 -18.64 12.52 5.43
C PHE A 53 -19.54 13.74 5.30
N ALA A 54 -20.78 13.54 4.86
CA ALA A 54 -21.74 14.63 4.66
C ALA A 54 -21.98 15.42 5.96
N PRO A 55 -22.43 16.69 5.92
CA PRO A 55 -22.65 17.50 7.12
C PRO A 55 -23.61 16.84 8.12
N LEU A 56 -24.60 16.09 7.61
CA LEU A 56 -25.59 15.33 8.38
C LEU A 56 -25.03 14.07 9.08
N PHE A 57 -23.82 13.62 8.74
CA PHE A 57 -23.11 12.57 9.49
C PHE A 57 -22.75 13.03 10.92
N PHE A 58 -22.62 14.35 11.11
CA PHE A 58 -22.26 14.99 12.37
C PHE A 58 -23.50 15.55 13.07
N GLN A 59 -23.55 15.43 14.40
CA GLN A 59 -24.53 16.18 15.22
C GLN A 59 -24.30 17.70 15.13
N GLN A 60 -23.05 18.12 14.93
CA GLN A 60 -22.68 19.51 14.67
C GLN A 60 -21.51 19.53 13.68
N TYR A 61 -21.70 20.13 12.51
CA TYR A 61 -20.64 20.37 11.54
C TYR A 61 -20.41 21.88 11.36
N GLN A 62 -19.15 22.29 11.33
CA GLN A 62 -18.73 23.67 11.10
C GLN A 62 -17.37 23.65 10.40
N ALA A 63 -17.39 23.75 9.07
CA ALA A 63 -16.21 23.70 8.20
C ALA A 63 -15.18 24.79 8.55
N ALA A 64 -15.50 26.04 8.18
CA ALA A 64 -14.79 27.25 8.56
C ALA A 64 -15.77 28.43 8.63
N THR A 65 -15.35 29.56 9.20
CA THR A 65 -16.10 30.82 9.11
C THR A 65 -15.80 31.45 7.75
N PRO A 66 -16.80 31.92 6.98
CA PRO A 66 -16.53 32.61 5.71
C PRO A 66 -15.63 33.83 5.94
N GLY A 67 -14.53 33.93 5.17
CA GLY A 67 -13.49 34.97 5.35
C GLY A 67 -12.22 34.51 6.09
N GLN A 68 -12.03 33.21 6.29
CA GLN A 68 -10.76 32.60 6.69
C GLN A 68 -10.29 31.62 5.61
N ASP A 69 -8.98 31.38 5.52
CA ASP A 69 -8.41 30.42 4.57
C ASP A 69 -9.04 29.02 4.74
N GLN A 70 -9.17 28.30 3.62
CA GLN A 70 -9.63 26.91 3.66
C GLN A 70 -8.61 26.08 4.44
N LEU A 71 -9.02 25.68 5.65
CA LEU A 71 -8.23 24.85 6.55
C LEU A 71 -7.94 23.51 5.86
N ARG A 72 -6.68 23.28 5.48
CA ARG A 72 -6.22 22.04 4.84
C ARG A 72 -5.02 21.54 5.60
N CYS A 73 -5.22 20.49 6.40
CA CYS A 73 -4.18 20.02 7.29
C CYS A 73 -3.80 18.57 7.04
N LYS A 74 -2.50 18.34 7.13
CA LYS A 74 -1.81 17.06 6.95
C LYS A 74 -1.33 16.56 8.30
N ILE A 75 -1.63 15.31 8.61
CA ILE A 75 -1.41 14.69 9.92
C ILE A 75 -0.78 13.32 9.69
N LEU A 76 0.19 12.94 10.52
CA LEU A 76 0.75 11.59 10.50
C LEU A 76 -0.36 10.56 10.80
N MET A 77 -0.60 9.63 9.88
CA MET A 77 -1.69 8.65 9.99
C MET A 77 -1.61 7.85 11.28
N LYS A 78 -0.39 7.45 11.69
CA LYS A 78 -0.14 6.71 12.95
C LYS A 78 -0.62 7.50 14.18
N SER A 79 -0.48 8.83 14.17
CA SER A 79 -0.96 9.70 15.24
C SER A 79 -2.50 9.80 15.26
N PHE A 80 -3.14 9.95 14.10
CA PHE A 80 -4.61 10.00 14.03
C PHE A 80 -5.26 8.64 14.35
N LEU A 81 -4.73 7.56 13.77
CA LEU A 81 -5.11 6.18 14.06
C LEU A 81 -4.95 5.82 15.54
N SER A 82 -3.97 6.39 16.24
CA SER A 82 -3.79 6.15 17.69
C SER A 82 -5.03 6.52 18.52
N VAL A 83 -5.78 7.56 18.10
CA VAL A 83 -7.03 7.99 18.73
C VAL A 83 -8.13 6.95 18.55
N PHE A 84 -8.18 6.32 17.37
CA PHE A 84 -9.20 5.33 17.01
C PHE A 84 -8.72 3.87 17.12
N ARG A 85 -7.58 3.63 17.79
CA ARG A 85 -6.85 2.34 17.78
C ARG A 85 -7.69 1.13 18.17
N SER A 86 -8.62 1.28 19.12
CA SER A 86 -9.50 0.20 19.57
C SER A 86 -10.96 0.49 19.22
N LEU A 87 -11.44 -0.12 18.13
CA LEU A 87 -12.85 -0.06 17.72
C LEU A 87 -13.80 -0.61 18.80
N ALA A 88 -13.36 -1.61 19.56
CA ALA A 88 -14.12 -2.16 20.69
C ALA A 88 -14.23 -1.18 21.87
N MET A 89 -13.20 -0.35 22.12
CA MET A 89 -13.28 0.74 23.11
C MET A 89 -14.23 1.83 22.63
N LEU A 90 -14.10 2.26 21.37
CA LEU A 90 -14.98 3.28 20.77
C LEU A 90 -16.46 2.90 20.95
N GLU A 91 -16.84 1.69 20.55
CA GLU A 91 -18.22 1.21 20.64
C GLU A 91 -18.74 1.06 22.08
N LYS A 92 -17.93 0.55 23.01
CA LYS A 92 -18.39 0.29 24.38
C LYS A 92 -18.41 1.56 25.24
N THR A 93 -17.43 2.45 25.08
CA THR A 93 -17.17 3.55 26.03
C THR A 93 -17.41 4.94 25.46
N VAL A 94 -17.21 5.20 24.17
CA VAL A 94 -17.27 6.56 23.61
C VAL A 94 -18.71 6.90 23.21
N GLU A 95 -19.24 7.99 23.75
CA GLU A 95 -20.58 8.50 23.43
C GLU A 95 -20.51 9.56 22.32
N LYS A 96 -19.49 10.42 22.36
CA LYS A 96 -19.28 11.53 21.43
C LYS A 96 -17.80 11.70 21.08
N CYS A 97 -17.50 12.00 19.82
CA CYS A 97 -16.18 12.41 19.36
C CYS A 97 -16.28 13.85 18.83
N CYS A 98 -15.50 14.77 19.40
CA CYS A 98 -15.41 16.15 18.93
C CYS A 98 -14.03 16.38 18.30
N ILE A 99 -13.99 16.68 17.01
CA ILE A 99 -12.80 17.09 16.27
C ILE A 99 -12.87 18.61 16.14
N SER A 100 -11.88 19.31 16.66
CA SER A 100 -11.80 20.78 16.62
C SER A 100 -10.42 21.24 16.20
N LEU A 101 -10.37 22.10 15.19
CA LEU A 101 -9.17 22.78 14.74
C LEU A 101 -9.35 24.28 14.99
N ASN A 102 -8.52 24.81 15.89
CA ASN A 102 -8.39 26.24 16.12
C ASN A 102 -7.11 26.70 15.43
N ASP A 103 -7.27 27.61 14.48
CA ASP A 103 -6.18 28.28 13.75
C ASP A 103 -5.06 28.76 14.69
N ARG A 104 -5.44 29.47 15.75
CA ARG A 104 -4.52 30.02 16.77
C ARG A 104 -3.74 29.01 17.62
N SER A 105 -4.06 27.71 17.58
CA SER A 105 -3.42 26.72 18.48
C SER A 105 -2.49 25.72 17.80
N SER A 106 -2.33 25.77 16.46
CA SER A 106 -1.42 24.92 15.67
C SER A 106 -1.49 23.41 15.99
N ARG A 107 -2.65 22.95 16.48
CA ARG A 107 -2.91 21.59 16.94
C ARG A 107 -4.35 21.22 16.65
N LEU A 108 -4.56 20.02 16.11
CA LEU A 108 -5.87 19.42 15.97
C LEU A 108 -6.21 18.75 17.31
N VAL A 109 -7.33 19.15 17.90
CA VAL A 109 -7.79 18.61 19.18
C VAL A 109 -8.92 17.62 18.89
N VAL A 110 -8.71 16.35 19.23
CA VAL A 110 -9.74 15.31 19.17
C VAL A 110 -10.13 14.90 20.59
N GLN A 111 -11.37 15.19 20.99
CA GLN A 111 -11.91 14.87 22.31
C GLN A 111 -12.90 13.70 22.20
N LEU A 112 -12.58 12.59 22.87
CA LEU A 112 -13.48 11.47 23.07
C LEU A 112 -14.17 11.64 24.42
N HIS A 113 -15.48 11.88 24.39
CA HIS A 113 -16.34 11.90 25.56
C HIS A 113 -16.85 10.48 25.79
N CYS A 114 -16.40 9.86 26.88
CA CYS A 114 -16.78 8.52 27.27
C CYS A 114 -17.84 8.53 28.38
N LYS A 115 -18.48 7.37 28.55
CA LYS A 115 -19.34 7.04 29.69
C LYS A 115 -18.69 7.40 31.02
N TYR A 116 -19.54 7.65 32.02
CA TYR A 116 -19.13 8.01 33.40
C TYR A 116 -18.33 9.32 33.49
N GLY A 117 -18.51 10.24 32.53
CA GLY A 117 -17.84 11.55 32.52
C GLY A 117 -16.36 11.53 32.16
N VAL A 118 -15.80 10.36 31.80
CA VAL A 118 -14.40 10.24 31.40
C VAL A 118 -14.19 10.94 30.06
N ARG A 119 -13.22 11.86 29.96
CA ARG A 119 -12.88 12.56 28.71
C ARG A 119 -11.41 12.34 28.36
N LYS A 120 -11.16 11.84 27.15
CA LYS A 120 -9.81 11.72 26.58
C LYS A 120 -9.59 12.82 25.56
N THR A 121 -8.52 13.59 25.70
CA THR A 121 -8.18 14.69 24.79
C THR A 121 -6.86 14.38 24.11
N HIS A 122 -6.87 14.29 22.79
CA HIS A 122 -5.70 14.04 21.96
C HIS A 122 -5.34 15.31 21.21
N ASN A 123 -4.17 15.88 21.50
CA ASN A 123 -3.66 17.09 20.87
C ASN A 123 -2.65 16.70 19.79
N LEU A 124 -3.12 16.56 18.55
CA LEU A 124 -2.31 16.13 17.42
C LEU A 124 -1.65 17.34 16.75
N SER A 125 -0.37 17.23 16.42
CA SER A 125 0.29 18.20 15.54
C SER A 125 -0.19 18.00 14.12
N PHE A 126 -0.35 19.09 13.37
CA PHE A 126 -0.65 19.08 11.95
C PHE A 126 0.32 19.99 11.19
N GLN A 127 0.37 19.84 9.88
CA GLN A 127 1.08 20.70 8.94
C GLN A 127 0.07 21.24 7.95
N ASP A 128 0.11 22.53 7.61
CA ASP A 128 -0.73 23.08 6.55
C ASP A 128 -0.23 22.58 5.19
N CYS A 129 -1.17 22.30 4.28
CA CYS A 129 -0.85 21.66 3.00
C CYS A 129 -1.78 22.08 1.86
N GLU A 130 -1.36 21.79 0.63
CA GLU A 130 -2.22 21.88 -0.55
C GLU A 130 -3.32 20.81 -0.53
N SER A 131 -4.41 21.04 -1.27
CA SER A 131 -5.51 20.07 -1.37
C SER A 131 -5.04 18.84 -2.16
N LEU A 132 -5.02 17.68 -1.51
CA LEU A 132 -4.77 16.41 -2.19
C LEU A 132 -6.03 16.06 -3.01
N GLN A 133 -6.02 16.34 -4.30
CA GLN A 133 -7.11 15.98 -5.22
C GLN A 133 -6.60 15.00 -6.28
N ALA A 134 -7.32 13.90 -6.46
CA ALA A 134 -7.21 13.06 -7.64
C ALA A 134 -8.41 13.37 -8.53
N VAL A 135 -8.19 13.70 -9.80
CA VAL A 135 -9.27 13.84 -10.78
C VAL A 135 -9.51 12.48 -11.40
N PHE A 136 -10.65 11.88 -11.07
CA PHE A 136 -11.13 10.62 -11.62
C PHE A 136 -12.63 10.75 -11.86
N ASP A 137 -13.11 10.20 -12.96
CA ASP A 137 -14.53 10.23 -13.33
C ASP A 137 -15.01 8.79 -13.59
N PRO A 138 -15.81 8.21 -12.66
CA PRO A 138 -16.38 6.87 -12.82
C PRO A 138 -17.26 6.70 -14.08
N ALA A 139 -17.77 7.80 -14.66
CA ALA A 139 -18.61 7.77 -15.86
C ALA A 139 -17.80 7.59 -17.16
N LEU A 140 -16.47 7.80 -17.13
CA LEU A 140 -15.59 7.54 -18.27
C LEU A 140 -15.17 6.06 -18.39
N CYS A 141 -15.40 5.25 -17.36
CA CYS A 141 -15.02 3.84 -17.35
C CYS A 141 -16.03 2.99 -18.15
N PRO A 142 -15.58 2.23 -19.17
CA PRO A 142 -16.46 1.35 -19.95
C PRO A 142 -16.91 0.11 -19.19
N HIS A 143 -16.23 -0.26 -18.10
CA HIS A 143 -16.49 -1.47 -17.33
C HIS A 143 -16.89 -1.15 -15.89
N VAL A 144 -18.01 -1.74 -15.45
CA VAL A 144 -18.61 -1.54 -14.13
C VAL A 144 -19.07 -2.87 -13.56
N LEU A 145 -18.60 -3.21 -12.37
CA LEU A 145 -19.09 -4.33 -11.54
C LEU A 145 -19.67 -3.77 -10.25
N ARG A 146 -20.81 -4.28 -9.78
CA ARG A 146 -21.38 -3.93 -8.48
C ARG A 146 -21.78 -5.18 -7.72
N ALA A 147 -21.30 -5.34 -6.50
CA ALA A 147 -21.62 -6.49 -5.65
C ALA A 147 -21.74 -6.07 -4.17
N PRO A 148 -22.47 -6.82 -3.34
CA PRO A 148 -22.40 -6.68 -1.88
C PRO A 148 -20.95 -6.90 -1.41
N ALA A 149 -20.45 -6.06 -0.50
CA ALA A 149 -19.06 -6.18 -0.04
C ALA A 149 -18.72 -7.54 0.58
N ARG A 150 -19.72 -8.26 1.14
CA ARG A 150 -19.56 -9.62 1.66
C ARG A 150 -19.13 -10.63 0.59
N VAL A 151 -19.75 -10.59 -0.60
CA VAL A 151 -19.39 -11.45 -1.74
C VAL A 151 -17.92 -11.25 -2.11
N LEU A 152 -17.47 -9.99 -2.19
CA LEU A 152 -16.09 -9.65 -2.52
C LEU A 152 -15.10 -10.02 -1.40
N VAL A 153 -15.52 -9.97 -0.13
CA VAL A 153 -14.71 -10.47 1.01
C VAL A 153 -14.56 -11.98 0.96
N GLU A 154 -15.66 -12.71 0.74
CA GLU A 154 -15.65 -14.18 0.61
C GLU A 154 -14.82 -14.62 -0.59
N ALA A 155 -14.90 -13.91 -1.72
CA ALA A 155 -14.07 -14.17 -2.89
C ALA A 155 -12.58 -13.82 -2.70
N VAL A 156 -12.25 -12.92 -1.78
CA VAL A 156 -10.86 -12.55 -1.42
C VAL A 156 -10.27 -13.45 -0.31
N LEU A 157 -11.11 -14.24 0.37
CA LEU A 157 -10.74 -15.11 1.48
C LEU A 157 -9.73 -16.23 1.11
N PRO A 158 -9.76 -16.88 -0.08
CA PRO A 158 -8.81 -17.92 -0.43
C PRO A 158 -7.36 -17.44 -0.60
N PHE A 159 -7.15 -16.14 -0.87
CA PHE A 159 -5.83 -15.61 -1.14
C PHE A 159 -5.01 -15.38 0.14
N PRO A 160 -3.70 -15.68 0.16
CA PRO A 160 -2.84 -15.40 1.29
C PRO A 160 -2.93 -13.93 1.77
N PRO A 161 -2.87 -13.66 3.09
CA PRO A 161 -2.92 -12.29 3.62
C PRO A 161 -1.69 -11.46 3.19
N ALA A 162 -0.57 -12.13 2.87
CA ALA A 162 0.65 -11.49 2.40
C ALA A 162 0.64 -11.13 0.90
N LEU A 163 -0.28 -11.70 0.11
CA LEU A 163 -0.37 -11.49 -1.34
C LEU A 163 -0.47 -9.99 -1.65
N ALA A 164 0.42 -9.52 -2.52
CA ALA A 164 0.51 -8.11 -2.89
C ALA A 164 -0.58 -7.73 -3.90
N GLU A 165 -0.72 -8.51 -4.97
CA GLU A 165 -1.49 -8.16 -6.16
C GLU A 165 -2.47 -9.25 -6.57
N VAL A 166 -3.58 -8.84 -7.17
CA VAL A 166 -4.62 -9.74 -7.69
C VAL A 166 -5.03 -9.26 -9.07
N THR A 167 -5.24 -10.22 -9.99
CA THR A 167 -5.86 -9.98 -11.28
C THR A 167 -7.36 -10.23 -11.16
N LEU A 168 -8.16 -9.22 -11.46
CA LEU A 168 -9.61 -9.30 -11.63
C LEU A 168 -9.89 -9.34 -13.13
N GLY A 169 -10.58 -10.39 -13.61
CA GLY A 169 -10.96 -10.50 -15.02
C GLY A 169 -12.32 -11.13 -15.24
N ILE A 170 -12.80 -11.03 -16.48
CA ILE A 170 -14.11 -11.55 -16.90
C ILE A 170 -13.89 -12.81 -17.74
N GLY A 171 -14.23 -13.96 -17.18
CA GLY A 171 -14.21 -15.25 -17.86
C GLY A 171 -15.42 -15.45 -18.77
N ARG A 172 -15.36 -16.54 -19.56
CA ARG A 172 -16.49 -16.98 -20.40
C ARG A 172 -17.74 -17.26 -19.57
N GLY A 173 -18.90 -16.94 -20.13
CA GLY A 173 -20.18 -17.09 -19.45
C GLY A 173 -20.37 -16.08 -18.31
N ARG A 174 -19.85 -14.86 -18.49
CA ARG A 174 -19.96 -13.74 -17.53
C ARG A 174 -19.49 -14.01 -16.10
N ARG A 175 -18.61 -14.98 -15.89
CA ARG A 175 -18.02 -15.29 -14.58
C ARG A 175 -16.93 -14.28 -14.23
N VAL A 176 -16.93 -13.76 -13.01
CA VAL A 176 -15.84 -12.90 -12.53
C VAL A 176 -14.75 -13.77 -11.91
N ILE A 177 -13.52 -13.63 -12.41
CA ILE A 177 -12.36 -14.40 -11.99
C ILE A 177 -11.42 -13.48 -11.19
N LEU A 178 -11.06 -13.90 -9.99
CA LEU A 178 -9.93 -13.36 -9.24
C LEU A 178 -8.79 -14.38 -9.27
N ARG A 179 -7.61 -13.97 -9.72
CA ARG A 179 -6.40 -14.80 -9.77
C ARG A 179 -5.26 -14.11 -9.04
N SER A 180 -4.49 -14.85 -8.24
CA SER A 180 -3.30 -14.31 -7.58
C SER A 180 -2.24 -13.94 -8.62
N TYR A 181 -1.81 -12.68 -8.65
CA TYR A 181 -0.71 -12.27 -9.52
C TYR A 181 0.64 -12.45 -8.79
N GLN A 182 1.63 -12.95 -9.52
CA GLN A 182 3.02 -13.02 -9.09
C GLN A 182 3.89 -12.68 -10.29
N GLU A 183 4.88 -11.83 -10.07
CA GLU A 183 5.87 -11.45 -11.08
C GLU A 183 6.81 -12.65 -11.33
N GLU A 184 6.88 -13.14 -12.57
CA GLU A 184 7.81 -14.23 -12.92
C GLU A 184 9.25 -13.68 -12.99
N GLU A 185 10.00 -13.80 -11.90
CA GLU A 185 11.47 -13.65 -11.96
C GLU A 185 12.05 -14.73 -12.88
N ALA A 186 12.70 -14.32 -13.96
CA ALA A 186 13.10 -15.19 -15.08
C ALA A 186 14.01 -16.39 -14.72
N ASP A 187 14.70 -16.34 -13.58
CA ASP A 187 15.60 -17.39 -13.07
C ASP A 187 14.96 -18.26 -11.96
N SER A 188 13.68 -18.06 -11.62
CA SER A 188 13.02 -18.77 -10.53
C SER A 188 12.51 -20.16 -10.96
N ALA A 189 13.33 -21.19 -10.72
CA ALA A 189 12.97 -22.60 -11.00
C ALA A 189 11.77 -23.14 -10.18
N ILE A 190 11.25 -22.35 -9.23
CA ILE A 190 10.11 -22.70 -8.37
C ILE A 190 8.89 -21.90 -8.84
N LYS A 191 8.04 -22.52 -9.66
CA LYS A 191 6.72 -21.97 -9.98
C LYS A 191 5.90 -21.85 -8.71
N ALA A 192 5.57 -20.62 -8.34
CA ALA A 192 4.79 -20.36 -7.14
C ALA A 192 3.33 -20.80 -7.31
N MET A 193 2.68 -21.12 -6.18
CA MET A 193 1.27 -21.54 -6.18
C MET A 193 0.37 -20.39 -6.63
N VAL A 194 -0.37 -20.60 -7.72
CA VAL A 194 -1.42 -19.68 -8.18
C VAL A 194 -2.76 -20.12 -7.58
N THR A 195 -3.48 -19.18 -6.98
CA THR A 195 -4.86 -19.36 -6.52
C THR A 195 -5.80 -18.66 -7.48
N GLU A 196 -6.92 -19.31 -7.80
CA GLU A 196 -7.99 -18.74 -8.61
C GLU A 196 -9.34 -18.94 -7.90
N MET A 197 -10.18 -17.91 -7.93
CA MET A 197 -11.54 -17.90 -7.43
C MET A 197 -12.45 -17.44 -8.56
N SER A 198 -13.52 -18.20 -8.85
CA SER A 198 -14.54 -17.79 -9.81
C SER A 198 -15.86 -17.53 -9.11
N ILE A 199 -16.47 -16.39 -9.41
CA ILE A 199 -17.76 -15.94 -8.90
C ILE A 199 -18.74 -15.97 -10.08
N GLY A 200 -19.97 -16.40 -9.84
CA GLY A 200 -21.02 -16.35 -10.85
C GLY A 200 -21.53 -14.93 -11.09
N GLU A 201 -22.29 -14.72 -12.16
CA GLU A 201 -22.97 -13.43 -12.41
C GLU A 201 -24.07 -13.19 -11.36
N GLU A 202 -24.67 -14.26 -10.84
CA GLU A 202 -25.76 -14.27 -9.87
C GLU A 202 -25.46 -13.55 -8.54
N ASP A 203 -24.18 -13.45 -8.15
CA ASP A 203 -23.75 -12.76 -6.93
C ASP A 203 -23.54 -11.23 -7.14
N PHE A 204 -23.60 -10.77 -8.40
CA PHE A 204 -23.44 -9.35 -8.76
C PHE A 204 -24.80 -8.67 -8.96
N GLN A 205 -24.91 -7.45 -8.44
CA GLN A 205 -26.05 -6.55 -8.68
C GLN A 205 -26.00 -5.93 -10.08
N GLN A 206 -24.78 -5.76 -10.62
CA GLN A 206 -24.53 -5.24 -11.96
C GLN A 206 -23.21 -5.83 -12.47
N LEU A 207 -23.24 -6.41 -13.67
CA LEU A 207 -22.05 -6.87 -14.38
C LEU A 207 -22.08 -6.30 -15.81
N GLN A 208 -21.27 -5.27 -16.03
CA GLN A 208 -21.10 -4.59 -17.31
C GLN A 208 -19.62 -4.56 -17.65
N ALA A 209 -19.09 -5.66 -18.17
CA ALA A 209 -17.72 -5.76 -18.65
C ALA A 209 -17.66 -6.76 -19.81
N GLN A 210 -16.64 -6.65 -20.67
CA GLN A 210 -16.46 -7.56 -21.80
C GLN A 210 -15.67 -8.81 -21.38
N GLU A 211 -15.98 -9.97 -21.95
CA GLU A 211 -15.21 -11.19 -21.69
C GLU A 211 -13.76 -11.04 -22.17
N GLY A 212 -12.81 -11.58 -21.42
CA GLY A 212 -11.38 -11.46 -21.69
C GLY A 212 -10.71 -10.22 -21.10
N VAL A 213 -11.46 -9.19 -20.69
CA VAL A 213 -10.87 -8.03 -20.00
C VAL A 213 -10.39 -8.45 -18.61
N ALA A 214 -9.16 -8.07 -18.27
CA ALA A 214 -8.58 -8.26 -16.95
C ALA A 214 -7.76 -7.04 -16.52
N ILE A 215 -7.67 -6.79 -15.21
CA ILE A 215 -6.84 -5.76 -14.60
C ILE A 215 -6.15 -6.32 -13.35
N THR A 216 -4.86 -5.98 -13.15
CA THR A 216 -4.10 -6.38 -11.94
C THR A 216 -3.87 -5.17 -11.06
N PHE A 217 -4.18 -5.28 -9.76
CA PHE A 217 -4.04 -4.18 -8.78
C PHE A 217 -3.66 -4.68 -7.38
N CYS A 218 -3.29 -3.75 -6.50
CA CYS A 218 -2.86 -4.04 -5.12
C CYS A 218 -4.01 -4.56 -4.23
N LEU A 219 -3.93 -5.84 -3.87
CA LEU A 219 -4.91 -6.51 -3.02
C LEU A 219 -4.87 -6.02 -1.56
N LYS A 220 -3.71 -5.59 -1.07
CA LYS A 220 -3.56 -5.06 0.31
C LYS A 220 -4.37 -3.78 0.51
N GLU A 221 -4.35 -2.91 -0.49
CA GLU A 221 -5.09 -1.65 -0.52
C GLU A 221 -6.60 -1.90 -0.68
N PHE A 222 -6.99 -2.77 -1.62
CA PHE A 222 -8.39 -3.18 -1.81
C PHE A 222 -9.02 -3.83 -0.55
N ARG A 223 -8.26 -4.70 0.16
CA ARG A 223 -8.66 -5.25 1.47
C ARG A 223 -8.90 -4.17 2.52
N GLY A 224 -8.28 -3.00 2.40
CA GLY A 224 -8.56 -1.84 3.24
C GLY A 224 -9.99 -1.33 3.07
N LEU A 225 -10.40 -1.07 1.83
CA LEU A 225 -11.77 -0.66 1.50
C LEU A 225 -12.80 -1.75 1.85
N LEU A 226 -12.55 -3.00 1.46
CA LEU A 226 -13.46 -4.13 1.74
C LEU A 226 -13.79 -4.24 3.23
N SER A 227 -12.78 -4.13 4.11
CA SER A 227 -12.99 -4.22 5.56
C SER A 227 -13.87 -3.10 6.14
N PHE A 228 -13.91 -1.93 5.49
CA PHE A 228 -14.88 -0.89 5.83
C PHE A 228 -16.28 -1.28 5.33
N ALA A 229 -16.39 -1.56 4.02
CA ALA A 229 -17.65 -1.78 3.32
C ALA A 229 -18.43 -2.99 3.86
N GLU A 230 -17.76 -4.12 4.11
CA GLU A 230 -18.32 -5.31 4.76
C GLU A 230 -18.92 -4.95 6.12
N SER A 231 -18.15 -4.24 6.93
CA SER A 231 -18.52 -3.90 8.30
C SER A 231 -19.63 -2.85 8.41
N ALA A 232 -19.90 -2.13 7.31
CA ALA A 232 -21.01 -1.19 7.13
C ALA A 232 -22.17 -1.84 6.32
N ASN A 233 -22.00 -3.07 5.86
CA ASN A 233 -22.93 -3.82 5.01
C ASN A 233 -23.29 -3.10 3.69
N LEU A 234 -22.34 -2.39 3.11
CA LEU A 234 -22.52 -1.65 1.87
C LEU A 234 -22.27 -2.53 0.63
N SER A 235 -22.77 -2.07 -0.51
CA SER A 235 -22.38 -2.60 -1.83
C SER A 235 -21.21 -1.79 -2.37
N LEU A 236 -20.32 -2.42 -3.12
CA LEU A 236 -19.12 -1.82 -3.68
C LEU A 236 -19.22 -1.87 -5.20
N SER A 237 -18.95 -0.73 -5.84
CA SER A 237 -18.87 -0.57 -7.29
C SER A 237 -17.40 -0.51 -7.71
N ILE A 238 -17.01 -1.29 -8.72
CA ILE A 238 -15.68 -1.33 -9.32
C ILE A 238 -15.80 -0.81 -10.74
N HIS A 239 -15.22 0.35 -11.02
CA HIS A 239 -15.19 0.98 -12.33
C HIS A 239 -13.77 0.85 -12.88
N PHE A 240 -13.63 0.32 -14.09
CA PHE A 240 -12.32 0.14 -14.73
C PHE A 240 -12.40 0.26 -16.25
N ASP A 241 -11.22 0.26 -16.84
CA ASP A 241 -10.90 0.49 -18.25
C ASP A 241 -9.82 -0.55 -18.63
N ALA A 242 -8.95 -0.26 -19.60
CA ALA A 242 -7.82 -1.11 -19.96
C ALA A 242 -6.72 -1.23 -18.85
N PRO A 243 -5.87 -2.27 -18.89
CA PRO A 243 -4.62 -2.34 -18.12
C PRO A 243 -3.77 -1.07 -18.20
N GLY A 244 -3.13 -0.69 -17.10
CA GLY A 244 -2.39 0.57 -16.95
C GLY A 244 -3.26 1.81 -16.69
N ARG A 245 -4.60 1.70 -16.82
CA ARG A 245 -5.56 2.74 -16.41
C ARG A 245 -5.98 2.50 -14.96
N PRO A 246 -6.24 3.54 -14.15
CA PRO A 246 -6.62 3.35 -12.75
C PRO A 246 -8.00 2.70 -12.62
N ALA A 247 -8.13 1.76 -11.67
CA ALA A 247 -9.40 1.20 -11.24
C ALA A 247 -9.96 2.02 -10.08
N ILE A 248 -11.24 2.37 -10.15
CA ILE A 248 -11.95 3.17 -9.16
C ILE A 248 -12.92 2.26 -8.41
N PHE A 249 -12.70 2.14 -7.10
CA PHE A 249 -13.55 1.37 -6.19
C PHE A 249 -14.36 2.37 -5.37
N ALA A 250 -15.67 2.38 -5.59
CA ALA A 250 -16.62 3.30 -4.96
C ALA A 250 -17.55 2.58 -3.99
N ILE A 251 -17.87 3.26 -2.88
CA ILE A 251 -18.91 2.90 -1.94
C ILE A 251 -19.72 4.16 -1.63
N GLU A 252 -21.04 4.02 -1.62
CA GLU A 252 -21.99 5.11 -1.45
C GLU A 252 -22.96 4.73 -0.33
N ASP A 253 -23.18 5.65 0.61
CA ASP A 253 -24.20 5.59 1.65
C ASP A 253 -24.75 7.01 1.87
N SER A 254 -25.99 7.08 2.34
CA SER A 254 -26.77 8.29 2.61
C SER A 254 -26.05 9.44 3.34
N LEU A 255 -24.97 9.17 4.08
CA LEU A 255 -24.22 10.13 4.88
C LEU A 255 -22.70 10.08 4.64
N LEU A 256 -22.21 9.19 3.78
CA LEU A 256 -20.79 9.09 3.47
C LEU A 256 -20.54 8.49 2.08
N ASP A 257 -19.56 9.05 1.39
CA ASP A 257 -19.04 8.52 0.12
C ASP A 257 -17.58 8.09 0.32
N GLY A 258 -17.19 6.99 -0.33
CA GLY A 258 -15.83 6.47 -0.27
C GLY A 258 -15.33 6.11 -1.66
N HIS A 259 -14.22 6.69 -2.08
CA HIS A 259 -13.59 6.42 -3.38
C HIS A 259 -12.12 6.07 -3.18
N PHE A 260 -11.73 4.88 -3.67
CA PHE A 260 -10.36 4.41 -3.71
C PHE A 260 -9.97 4.26 -5.17
N VAL A 261 -8.88 4.90 -5.57
CA VAL A 261 -8.35 4.87 -6.94
C VAL A 261 -7.01 4.17 -6.88
N LEU A 262 -6.94 2.96 -7.45
CA LEU A 262 -5.73 2.15 -7.47
C LEU A 262 -5.21 2.07 -8.90
N ALA A 263 -3.91 2.30 -9.09
CA ALA A 263 -3.26 2.01 -10.37
C ALA A 263 -3.39 0.51 -10.69
N THR A 264 -3.56 0.20 -11.97
CA THR A 264 -3.47 -1.17 -12.46
C THR A 264 -2.13 -1.36 -13.18
N LEU A 265 -1.61 -2.59 -13.21
CA LEU A 265 -0.45 -2.91 -14.03
C LEU A 265 -0.79 -2.74 -15.51
N SER A 266 0.14 -2.21 -16.29
CA SER A 266 0.10 -2.28 -17.75
C SER A 266 0.36 -3.70 -18.21
N GLU A 267 -0.24 -4.11 -19.33
CA GLU A 267 0.24 -5.28 -20.06
C GLU A 267 1.66 -5.01 -20.57
N SER A 268 2.64 -5.72 -20.01
CA SER A 268 3.95 -5.88 -20.62
C SER A 268 3.81 -6.80 -21.84
N ASP A 269 4.47 -6.48 -22.95
CA ASP A 269 4.47 -7.28 -24.21
C ASP A 269 5.22 -8.63 -24.07
N SER A 270 4.83 -9.44 -23.08
CA SER A 270 5.42 -10.74 -22.76
C SER A 270 4.35 -11.84 -22.79
N HIS A 271 3.85 -12.10 -23.99
CA HIS A 271 2.97 -13.20 -24.40
C HIS A 271 1.58 -13.25 -23.74
N PRO A 272 0.48 -13.33 -24.53
CA PRO A 272 -0.83 -13.62 -23.98
C PRO A 272 -0.84 -15.05 -23.42
N GLN A 273 -0.80 -15.19 -22.09
CA GLN A 273 -1.06 -16.48 -21.45
C GLN A 273 -2.53 -16.84 -21.69
N THR A 274 -2.74 -17.72 -22.68
CA THR A 274 -4.05 -18.11 -23.17
C THR A 274 -4.91 -18.69 -22.05
N LEU A 275 -6.01 -17.98 -21.72
CA LEU A 275 -7.14 -18.50 -20.93
C LEU A 275 -7.94 -19.62 -21.67
N HIS A 276 -7.33 -20.25 -22.68
CA HIS A 276 -7.93 -21.24 -23.57
C HIS A 276 -6.96 -22.40 -23.83
N ALA A 277 -7.12 -23.49 -23.10
CA ALA A 277 -6.93 -24.88 -23.57
C ALA A 277 -7.19 -25.90 -22.43
N GLN A 278 -8.45 -26.03 -21.99
CA GLN A 278 -8.92 -27.25 -21.33
C GLN A 278 -10.29 -27.65 -21.89
N GLU A 279 -10.31 -28.09 -23.14
CA GLU A 279 -11.42 -28.87 -23.70
C GLU A 279 -10.86 -30.04 -24.52
N GLU A 280 -11.09 -31.23 -23.98
CA GLU A 280 -11.29 -32.50 -24.69
C GLU A 280 -10.26 -32.98 -25.72
N LEU A 281 -9.28 -33.76 -25.24
CA LEU A 281 -8.62 -34.78 -26.08
C LEU A 281 -9.57 -35.99 -26.27
N GLN A 282 -10.59 -35.85 -27.12
CA GLN A 282 -11.45 -36.97 -27.49
C GLN A 282 -10.69 -37.99 -28.33
N ARG A 283 -10.63 -39.22 -27.82
CA ARG A 283 -10.00 -40.41 -28.41
C ARG A 283 -10.87 -41.02 -29.51
N PRO A 284 -10.38 -41.16 -30.76
CA PRO A 284 -10.99 -42.07 -31.73
C PRO A 284 -10.51 -43.51 -31.50
N GLU A 285 -11.42 -44.48 -31.65
CA GLU A 285 -11.08 -45.92 -31.67
C GLU A 285 -10.48 -46.37 -33.02
N PRO A 286 -9.75 -47.50 -33.07
CA PRO A 286 -8.99 -47.90 -34.25
C PRO A 286 -9.80 -48.70 -35.29
N GLY A 287 -9.66 -48.35 -36.57
CA GLY A 287 -10.12 -49.12 -37.73
C GLY A 287 -8.94 -49.70 -38.54
N PRO A 288 -9.01 -50.94 -39.08
CA PRO A 288 -7.84 -51.65 -39.60
C PRO A 288 -7.69 -51.61 -41.14
N GLN A 289 -6.45 -51.42 -41.60
CA GLN A 289 -5.82 -51.95 -42.83
C GLN A 289 -4.45 -51.24 -43.02
N ALA A 290 -3.39 -51.74 -43.66
CA ALA A 290 -2.81 -53.05 -43.92
C ALA A 290 -1.77 -52.83 -45.06
N HIS A 291 -0.55 -53.32 -44.88
CA HIS A 291 0.51 -53.54 -45.90
C HIS A 291 1.41 -52.39 -46.44
N SER A 292 2.73 -52.65 -46.28
CA SER A 292 3.84 -52.42 -47.23
C SER A 292 4.70 -51.14 -47.17
N THR A 293 5.81 -51.25 -46.44
CA THR A 293 7.16 -50.81 -46.85
C THR A 293 7.68 -51.70 -48.01
N PRO A 294 8.70 -51.33 -48.84
CA PRO A 294 9.99 -50.67 -48.49
C PRO A 294 10.39 -49.52 -49.48
N HIS A 295 11.61 -48.94 -49.55
CA HIS A 295 12.97 -49.27 -49.08
C HIS A 295 13.86 -47.98 -49.00
N LEU A 296 15.06 -48.13 -48.39
CA LEU A 296 16.26 -47.28 -48.23
C LEU A 296 16.47 -46.00 -49.08
N ASP A 297 17.15 -44.99 -48.49
CA ASP A 297 18.59 -44.74 -48.77
C ASP A 297 19.33 -43.92 -47.67
N LEU A 298 20.63 -44.18 -47.58
CA LEU A 298 21.70 -43.51 -46.78
C LEU A 298 22.26 -42.30 -47.61
N ASP A 299 23.13 -41.39 -47.17
CA ASP A 299 24.06 -41.30 -46.02
C ASP A 299 24.53 -39.83 -45.80
N ASP A 300 25.51 -39.66 -44.90
CA ASP A 300 26.66 -38.73 -45.01
C ASP A 300 26.75 -37.43 -44.16
N PHE A 301 27.51 -37.61 -43.07
CA PHE A 301 28.57 -36.74 -42.50
C PHE A 301 28.30 -35.40 -41.77
N ALA A 302 28.86 -35.36 -40.56
CA ALA A 302 29.18 -34.17 -39.79
C ALA A 302 30.70 -33.88 -39.85
N VAL A 303 31.10 -32.60 -39.82
CA VAL A 303 32.44 -32.14 -39.39
C VAL A 303 32.33 -30.76 -38.72
N ASP A 304 33.14 -30.54 -37.68
CA ASP A 304 33.30 -29.31 -36.89
C ASP A 304 34.01 -28.14 -37.59
N ASP A 305 33.97 -27.00 -36.89
CA ASP A 305 34.98 -25.91 -36.81
C ASP A 305 35.38 -25.11 -38.07
N MET A 306 35.48 -23.78 -37.89
CA MET A 306 36.79 -23.11 -37.74
C MET A 306 36.64 -21.57 -37.57
N ASP A 307 37.40 -21.00 -36.64
CA ASP A 307 37.56 -19.56 -36.43
C ASP A 307 37.95 -18.78 -37.71
N SER A 308 37.51 -17.52 -37.79
CA SER A 308 38.11 -16.54 -38.71
C SER A 308 38.42 -15.22 -37.99
N TYR A 309 39.71 -15.02 -37.72
CA TYR A 309 40.31 -13.85 -37.09
C TYR A 309 41.17 -13.08 -38.11
N MET A 310 41.30 -11.75 -37.93
CA MET A 310 42.31 -10.84 -38.55
C MET A 310 42.14 -10.49 -40.05
N ILE A 311 42.58 -9.32 -40.60
CA ILE A 311 43.15 -8.06 -40.05
C ILE A 311 42.99 -6.87 -41.04
N ALA A 312 42.93 -5.64 -40.48
CA ALA A 312 43.23 -4.27 -40.96
C ALA A 312 43.34 -3.85 -42.46
N MET A 313 43.06 -2.55 -42.71
CA MET A 313 44.05 -1.57 -43.21
C MET A 313 43.65 -0.12 -42.85
N GLU A 314 44.64 0.76 -42.64
CA GLU A 314 44.50 2.16 -42.18
C GLU A 314 44.62 3.20 -43.31
N THR A 315 44.18 4.44 -43.07
CA THR A 315 44.78 5.69 -43.62
C THR A 315 44.50 6.83 -42.61
N THR A 316 45.51 7.35 -41.88
CA THR A 316 46.27 8.61 -42.11
C THR A 316 45.40 9.89 -42.17
N THR A 317 45.66 11.03 -41.51
CA THR A 317 46.87 11.73 -40.98
C THR A 317 46.52 12.54 -39.69
N GLY A 318 47.40 12.81 -38.70
CA GLY A 318 48.42 13.89 -38.64
C GLY A 318 47.84 15.32 -38.52
N SER A 319 48.19 16.25 -37.61
CA SER A 319 49.22 16.32 -36.54
C SER A 319 48.81 17.34 -35.42
N GLU A 320 49.53 17.32 -34.28
CA GLU A 320 49.82 18.36 -33.24
C GLU A 320 48.97 19.65 -33.10
N GLY A 321 48.73 20.23 -31.91
CA GLY A 321 49.18 19.95 -30.54
C GLY A 321 49.01 21.19 -29.62
N SER A 322 49.30 21.09 -28.31
CA SER A 322 49.27 22.19 -27.30
C SER A 322 47.89 22.84 -27.00
N ARG A 323 47.57 23.41 -25.82
CA ARG A 323 47.98 23.33 -24.40
C ARG A 323 47.10 24.38 -23.66
N ALA A 324 46.92 24.20 -22.36
CA ALA A 324 46.52 25.21 -21.36
C ALA A 324 45.04 25.66 -21.22
N LEU A 325 44.56 25.47 -19.98
CA LEU A 325 43.54 26.28 -19.29
C LEU A 325 43.99 27.75 -19.16
N PRO A 326 43.07 28.64 -18.75
CA PRO A 326 43.40 29.58 -17.68
C PRO A 326 42.43 29.47 -16.49
N SER A 327 42.88 30.01 -15.36
CA SER A 327 42.19 29.98 -14.08
C SER A 327 42.32 31.33 -13.34
N ILE A 328 41.51 31.51 -12.30
CA ILE A 328 41.61 32.54 -11.24
C ILE A 328 41.21 33.99 -11.61
N SER A 329 40.24 34.52 -10.87
CA SER A 329 40.38 35.85 -10.23
C SER A 329 39.72 35.82 -8.84
N LEU A 330 40.31 36.54 -7.89
CA LEU A 330 39.91 36.60 -6.47
C LEU A 330 39.61 38.06 -6.05
N SER A 331 38.88 38.19 -4.94
CA SER A 331 38.36 39.43 -4.30
C SER A 331 39.43 40.46 -3.88
N PRO A 332 39.07 41.68 -3.43
CA PRO A 332 38.85 41.91 -1.97
C PRO A 332 37.89 43.07 -1.55
N GLY A 333 37.55 43.14 -0.25
CA GLY A 333 36.88 44.28 0.44
C GLY A 333 35.68 43.86 1.32
N LEU A 334 35.77 43.51 2.62
CA LEU A 334 36.13 44.28 3.84
C LEU A 334 35.28 45.53 4.14
N GLN A 335 34.30 45.44 5.05
CA GLN A 335 34.32 46.06 6.40
C GLN A 335 32.99 45.93 7.19
N ARG A 336 33.11 45.87 8.53
CA ARG A 336 32.08 46.15 9.57
C ARG A 336 32.80 46.83 10.75
N PRO A 337 32.20 47.81 11.44
CA PRO A 337 32.56 48.13 12.83
C PRO A 337 31.38 48.01 13.83
N CYS A 338 31.68 48.07 15.12
CA CYS A 338 30.83 47.66 16.25
C CYS A 338 30.47 48.81 17.22
N SER A 339 29.46 48.60 18.09
CA SER A 339 29.24 49.12 19.48
C SER A 339 27.73 49.10 19.82
N SER A 340 27.23 48.93 21.05
CA SER A 340 27.80 48.62 22.37
C SER A 340 26.72 48.08 23.33
N SER A 341 27.14 47.38 24.40
CA SER A 341 26.37 46.86 25.56
C SER A 341 26.01 47.99 26.58
N PRO A 342 25.41 47.80 27.79
CA PRO A 342 25.27 46.60 28.68
C PRO A 342 23.81 46.35 29.20
N ASP A 343 23.44 45.69 30.32
CA ASP A 343 24.15 45.25 31.56
C ASP A 343 23.44 44.11 32.36
N SER A 344 24.01 43.69 33.51
CA SER A 344 23.57 42.70 34.54
C SER A 344 23.53 41.21 34.12
N GLU A 345 24.39 40.29 34.59
CA GLU A 345 24.83 39.86 35.95
C GLU A 345 24.02 38.67 36.51
N GLU A 346 24.62 37.47 36.50
CA GLU A 346 24.69 36.52 37.63
C GLU A 346 25.68 35.38 37.27
N GLU A 347 26.57 35.04 38.20
CA GLU A 347 27.62 34.00 38.09
C GLU A 347 27.20 32.74 38.88
N ASP A 348 27.54 31.53 38.42
CA ASP A 348 28.50 30.65 39.13
C ASP A 348 28.92 29.42 38.27
N ASP A 349 30.08 28.84 38.58
CA ASP A 349 30.84 27.88 37.76
C ASP A 349 30.53 26.37 38.03
N ASP A 350 30.86 25.49 37.06
CA ASP A 350 31.91 24.45 37.26
C ASP A 350 32.24 23.59 36.01
N MET A 351 33.33 23.99 35.33
CA MET A 351 34.39 23.22 34.63
C MET A 351 34.18 21.81 34.00
N GLU A 352 34.47 21.69 32.70
CA GLU A 352 34.98 20.45 32.02
C GLU A 352 36.50 20.52 31.79
N PRO A 353 37.18 19.36 31.61
CA PRO A 353 38.01 19.16 30.40
C PRO A 353 38.02 17.69 29.86
N SER A 354 38.33 17.34 28.60
CA SER A 354 38.65 18.15 27.38
C SER A 354 38.76 17.29 26.08
N THR A 355 38.20 17.82 24.97
CA THR A 355 38.74 17.87 23.57
C THR A 355 39.14 16.64 22.71
N VAL A 356 38.31 16.36 21.66
CA VAL A 356 38.55 16.09 20.18
C VAL A 356 39.68 15.14 19.66
N PRO A 357 39.73 14.68 18.36
CA PRO A 357 38.84 14.94 17.18
C PRO A 357 38.41 13.72 16.31
N GLY A 358 37.39 13.91 15.44
CA GLY A 358 37.31 13.22 14.13
C GLY A 358 35.95 12.66 13.65
N THR A 359 35.37 13.25 12.60
CA THR A 359 34.32 12.69 11.69
C THR A 359 34.58 13.26 10.27
N PRO A 360 33.95 12.85 9.13
CA PRO A 360 32.77 11.98 8.89
C PRO A 360 33.11 10.84 7.85
N PRO A 361 32.25 10.18 7.01
CA PRO A 361 30.85 10.42 6.62
C PRO A 361 29.86 9.20 6.63
N PRO A 362 28.55 9.42 6.42
CA PRO A 362 27.52 8.37 6.51
C PRO A 362 27.19 7.72 5.15
N LYS A 363 27.16 6.38 5.05
CA LYS A 363 26.62 5.66 3.87
C LYS A 363 25.95 4.31 4.17
N LYS A 364 24.66 4.27 3.82
CA LYS A 364 23.92 3.20 3.10
C LYS A 364 23.59 1.87 3.81
N PHE A 365 22.30 1.52 3.63
CA PHE A 365 21.72 0.17 3.64
C PHE A 365 22.67 -0.96 3.21
N ARG A 366 22.57 -2.11 3.88
CA ARG A 366 22.40 -3.40 3.20
C ARG A 366 21.63 -4.39 4.08
N SER A 367 20.51 -4.87 3.55
CA SER A 367 19.87 -6.11 3.99
C SER A 367 20.82 -7.28 3.72
N LEU A 368 20.92 -8.20 4.67
CA LEU A 368 20.85 -9.65 4.40
C LEU A 368 20.27 -10.33 5.65
N PHE A 369 19.16 -11.07 5.47
CA PHE A 369 18.77 -12.11 6.42
C PHE A 369 19.83 -13.21 6.41
N PHE A 370 20.21 -13.72 7.59
CA PHE A 370 20.64 -15.11 7.72
C PHE A 370 20.12 -15.69 9.03
N GLY A 371 19.66 -16.94 8.98
CA GLY A 371 18.94 -17.58 10.08
C GLY A 371 19.81 -17.82 11.31
N SER A 372 19.21 -17.64 12.49
CA SER A 372 19.84 -17.94 13.78
C SER A 372 20.02 -19.44 13.98
N ILE A 373 21.20 -19.97 13.66
CA ILE A 373 21.72 -21.21 14.27
C ILE A 373 23.20 -20.99 14.61
N LEU A 374 23.52 -20.93 15.90
CA LEU A 374 24.84 -21.26 16.42
C LEU A 374 24.67 -22.40 17.43
N ALA A 375 25.55 -23.39 17.32
CA ALA A 375 25.50 -24.65 18.05
C ALA A 375 26.54 -24.66 19.20
N PRO A 376 27.26 -25.76 19.52
CA PRO A 376 27.00 -26.50 20.75
C PRO A 376 28.18 -26.50 21.74
N ALA A 377 27.93 -26.98 22.97
CA ALA A 377 28.99 -27.42 23.89
C ALA A 377 28.53 -28.63 24.72
N HIS A 378 29.41 -29.62 24.85
CA HIS A 378 29.14 -31.01 25.19
C HIS A 378 28.78 -31.32 26.67
N SER A 379 28.03 -32.43 26.83
CA SER A 379 27.91 -33.34 27.99
C SER A 379 29.25 -34.10 28.26
N PRO A 380 29.40 -35.07 29.22
CA PRO A 380 28.44 -35.86 30.02
C PRO A 380 28.77 -35.88 31.56
N GLN A 381 28.12 -36.63 32.48
CA GLN A 381 28.06 -38.10 32.60
C GLN A 381 27.23 -38.57 33.83
N GLY A 382 26.58 -39.74 33.75
CA GLY A 382 26.43 -40.67 34.89
C GLY A 382 25.13 -40.64 35.72
N PRO A 383 24.64 -41.77 36.26
CA PRO A 383 23.22 -41.92 36.66
C PRO A 383 22.91 -41.98 38.18
N SER A 384 21.60 -41.95 38.45
CA SER A 384 20.84 -42.05 39.72
C SER A 384 21.30 -43.08 40.77
N PRO A 385 20.85 -42.92 42.04
CA PRO A 385 19.65 -43.69 42.42
C PRO A 385 18.58 -42.97 43.27
N VAL A 386 17.38 -43.56 43.17
CA VAL A 386 16.14 -43.47 43.96
C VAL A 386 16.30 -43.29 45.47
N LEU A 387 15.44 -42.47 46.10
CA LEU A 387 14.73 -42.77 47.36
C LEU A 387 13.37 -42.05 47.38
N ALA A 388 12.36 -42.70 47.96
CA ALA A 388 11.06 -42.16 48.33
C ALA A 388 10.62 -42.83 49.64
N GLU A 389 9.94 -42.11 50.54
CA GLU A 389 9.13 -42.67 51.64
C GLU A 389 7.94 -41.75 51.95
N ASP A 390 6.87 -42.36 52.46
CA ASP A 390 5.54 -41.78 52.66
C ASP A 390 5.36 -41.02 53.99
N SER A 391 4.26 -40.26 54.09
CA SER A 391 3.54 -40.10 55.36
C SER A 391 2.07 -39.78 55.14
N GLU A 392 1.24 -40.71 55.58
CA GLU A 392 -0.22 -40.62 55.67
C GLU A 392 -0.65 -39.90 56.96
N GLY A 393 -1.92 -39.48 57.06
CA GLY A 393 -2.49 -38.93 58.29
C GLY A 393 -3.90 -38.38 58.13
N GLU A 394 -4.90 -39.20 58.45
CA GLU A 394 -6.34 -38.85 58.41
C GLU A 394 -6.75 -37.79 59.47
N GLY A 395 -7.85 -37.09 59.18
CA GLY A 395 -8.54 -36.16 60.10
C GLY A 395 -9.86 -35.65 59.51
#